data_AF-A0A329IPQ3-F1
#
_entry.id   AF-A0A329IPQ3-F1
#
_cell.length_a   1.000
_cell.length_b   1.000
_cell.length_c   1.000
_cell.angle_alpha   90.00
_cell.angle_beta   90.00
_cell.angle_gamma   90.00
#
_symmetry.space_group_name_H-M   'P 1'
#
loop_
_entity.id
_entity.type
_entity.pdbx_description
1 polymer ?
#
loop_
_entity_poly.entity_id
_entity_poly.type
_entity_poly.pdbx_seq_one_letter_code
_entity_poly.pdbx_strand_id
1 'polypeptide(L)'
;MVTKDRAFPVRDLIIALLRDQNIHTGHWGLSVHFNASGTTVSPTGHLNAGLPGLAIAVTGVSLVAAKNGEAGSLDASLVNPAKTSRAKKPTKQT
;
A
#
# COMPACT_ATOMS: atom_id res chain seq x y z
N MET A 1 -3.81 -17.29 -18.16
CA MET A 1 -2.62 -17.03 -17.32
C MET A 1 -3.03 -17.30 -15.89
N VAL A 2 -2.33 -18.17 -15.15
CA VAL A 2 -2.64 -18.38 -13.73
C VAL A 2 -2.11 -17.16 -12.97
N THR A 3 -3.00 -16.23 -12.64
CA THR A 3 -2.71 -15.20 -11.63
C THR A 3 -2.47 -15.94 -10.33
N LYS A 4 -1.19 -16.02 -9.91
CA LYS A 4 -0.87 -16.43 -8.54
C LYS A 4 -1.49 -15.40 -7.62
N ASP A 5 -2.57 -15.76 -6.93
CA ASP A 5 -3.09 -14.96 -5.84
C ASP A 5 -1.98 -14.79 -4.81
N ARG A 6 -1.48 -13.57 -4.68
CA ARG A 6 -0.51 -13.22 -3.65
C ARG A 6 -1.22 -12.35 -2.64
N ALA A 7 -1.50 -12.91 -1.48
CA ALA A 7 -1.94 -12.15 -0.32
C ALA A 7 -0.71 -11.60 0.39
N PHE A 8 -0.66 -10.28 0.57
CA PHE A 8 0.35 -9.62 1.39
C PHE A 8 -0.34 -8.84 2.50
N PRO A 9 0.18 -8.85 3.74
CA PRO A 9 -0.21 -7.88 4.74
C PRO A 9 -0.02 -6.45 4.19
N VAL A 10 -0.96 -5.54 4.47
CA VAL A 10 -0.90 -4.14 4.01
C VAL A 10 0.45 -3.50 4.35
N ARG A 11 0.97 -3.81 5.54
CA ARG A 11 2.29 -3.36 6.00
C ARG A 11 3.41 -3.76 5.04
N ASP A 12 3.43 -5.02 4.59
CA ASP A 12 4.49 -5.54 3.73
C ASP A 12 4.39 -4.97 2.31
N LEU A 13 3.17 -4.70 1.84
CA LEU A 13 2.94 -4.00 0.58
C LEU A 13 3.48 -2.55 0.64
N ILE A 14 3.22 -1.82 1.71
CA ILE A 14 3.77 -0.46 1.89
C ILE A 14 5.31 -0.52 1.90
N ILE A 15 5.92 -1.47 2.62
CA ILE A 15 7.38 -1.64 2.65
C ILE A 15 7.94 -1.94 1.24
N ALA A 16 7.29 -2.83 0.50
CA ALA A 16 7.70 -3.18 -0.85
C ALA A 16 7.64 -1.96 -1.77
N LEU A 17 6.55 -1.18 -1.73
CA LEU A 17 6.38 0.02 -2.54
C LEU A 17 7.39 1.12 -2.17
N LEU A 18 7.68 1.32 -0.88
CA LEU A 18 8.68 2.29 -0.43
C LEU A 18 10.07 1.95 -0.96
N ARG A 19 10.41 0.67 -1.02
CA ARG A 19 11.69 0.20 -1.57
C ARG A 19 11.74 0.30 -3.09
N ASP A 20 10.68 -0.12 -3.76
CA ASP A 20 10.53 -0.07 -5.21
C ASP A 20 10.62 1.37 -5.73
N GLN A 21 9.98 2.32 -5.05
CA GLN A 21 10.00 3.75 -5.39
C GLN A 21 11.19 4.52 -4.79
N ASN A 22 12.11 3.82 -4.12
CA ASN A 22 13.30 4.38 -3.48
C ASN A 22 13.01 5.57 -2.54
N ILE A 23 11.97 5.45 -1.72
CA ILE A 23 11.54 6.44 -0.73
C ILE A 23 12.16 6.09 0.62
N HIS A 24 12.87 7.06 1.22
CA HIS A 24 13.69 6.82 2.42
C HIS A 24 13.26 7.62 3.65
N THR A 25 12.35 8.57 3.50
CA THR A 25 11.98 9.52 4.56
C THR A 25 10.48 9.79 4.57
N GLY A 26 9.99 10.28 5.71
CA GLY A 26 8.58 10.60 5.91
C GLY A 26 7.74 9.40 6.35
N HIS A 27 6.49 9.69 6.69
CA HIS A 27 5.50 8.68 7.03
C HIS A 27 4.58 8.46 5.83
N TRP A 28 4.29 7.20 5.52
CA TRP A 28 3.56 6.82 4.32
C TRP A 28 2.47 5.80 4.63
N GLY A 29 1.28 6.03 4.10
CA GLY A 29 0.17 5.09 4.10
C GLY A 29 -0.12 4.53 2.72
N LEU A 30 -1.12 3.65 2.64
CA LEU A 30 -1.62 3.11 1.39
C LEU A 30 -3.01 3.70 1.09
N SER A 31 -3.17 4.27 -0.09
CA SER A 31 -4.48 4.61 -0.65
C SER A 31 -4.91 3.52 -1.63
N VAL A 32 -6.19 3.12 -1.55
CA VAL A 32 -6.81 2.15 -2.46
C VAL A 32 -7.72 2.91 -3.40
N HIS A 33 -7.48 2.75 -4.70
CA HIS A 33 -8.33 3.28 -5.75
C HIS A 33 -9.37 2.23 -6.10
N PHE A 34 -10.64 2.59 -6.03
CA PHE A 34 -11.72 1.69 -6.40
C PHE A 34 -12.87 2.43 -7.07
N ASN A 35 -13.54 1.73 -7.97
CA ASN A 35 -14.82 2.14 -8.53
C ASN A 35 -15.93 1.39 -7.80
N ALA A 36 -16.98 2.13 -7.44
CA ALA A 36 -18.18 1.56 -6.82
C ALA A 36 -19.36 1.75 -7.76
N SER A 37 -20.15 0.70 -7.96
CA SER A 37 -21.35 0.75 -8.80
C SER A 37 -22.50 0.03 -8.13
N GLY A 38 -23.66 0.67 -8.12
CA GLY A 38 -24.90 0.03 -7.66
C GLY A 38 -25.25 -1.13 -8.58
N THR A 39 -25.70 -2.23 -7.99
CA THR A 39 -26.18 -3.41 -8.72
C THR A 39 -27.40 -3.99 -8.01
N THR A 40 -28.02 -5.00 -8.61
CA THR A 40 -29.04 -5.82 -7.96
C THR A 40 -28.46 -7.21 -7.76
N VAL A 41 -28.50 -7.72 -6.53
CA VAL A 41 -28.05 -9.08 -6.22
C VAL A 41 -29.26 -9.94 -5.95
N SER A 42 -29.30 -11.11 -6.58
CA SER A 42 -30.28 -12.14 -6.25
C SER A 42 -29.69 -13.06 -5.18
N PRO A 43 -30.17 -13.03 -3.93
CA PRO A 43 -29.72 -13.97 -2.92
C PRO A 43 -30.05 -15.41 -3.34
N THR A 44 -29.09 -16.31 -3.14
CA THR A 44 -29.25 -17.73 -3.46
C THR A 44 -30.48 -18.31 -2.76
N GLY A 45 -31.40 -18.91 -3.52
CA GLY A 45 -32.63 -19.51 -3.00
C GLY A 45 -33.91 -18.67 -3.18
N HIS A 46 -33.82 -17.43 -3.66
CA HIS A 46 -34.98 -16.58 -3.89
C HIS A 46 -35.08 -16.12 -5.35
N LEU A 47 -35.81 -16.90 -6.17
CA LEU A 47 -35.97 -16.71 -7.61
C LEU A 47 -36.60 -15.36 -8.03
N ASN A 48 -37.18 -14.58 -7.12
CA ASN A 48 -37.85 -13.30 -7.40
C ASN A 48 -37.45 -12.16 -6.44
N ALA A 49 -36.38 -12.31 -5.66
CA ALA A 49 -35.89 -11.26 -4.78
C ALA A 49 -34.67 -10.57 -5.42
N GLY A 50 -34.75 -9.25 -5.60
CA GLY A 50 -33.62 -8.40 -5.95
C GLY A 50 -33.30 -7.48 -4.78
N LEU A 51 -32.10 -7.63 -4.22
CA LEU A 51 -31.61 -6.76 -3.15
C LEU A 51 -30.66 -5.72 -3.73
N PRO A 52 -30.65 -4.48 -3.19
CA PRO A 52 -29.63 -3.51 -3.55
C PRO A 52 -28.25 -4.08 -3.23
N GLY A 53 -27.39 -4.05 -4.23
CA GLY A 53 -26.02 -4.51 -4.16
C GLY A 53 -25.04 -3.39 -4.46
N LEU A 54 -23.81 -3.60 -4.02
CA LEU A 54 -22.68 -2.75 -4.36
C LEU A 54 -21.59 -3.62 -4.99
N ALA A 55 -21.26 -3.34 -6.25
CA ALA A 55 -20.08 -3.89 -6.89
C ALA A 55 -18.89 -2.94 -6.65
N ILE A 56 -17.79 -3.48 -6.13
CA ILE A 56 -16.54 -2.75 -5.89
C ILE A 56 -15.47 -3.35 -6.79
N ALA A 57 -14.87 -2.53 -7.64
CA ALA A 57 -13.71 -2.90 -8.44
C ALA A 57 -12.49 -2.11 -7.96
N VAL A 58 -11.52 -2.79 -7.36
CA VAL A 58 -10.23 -2.19 -6.98
C VAL A 58 -9.42 -2.00 -8.26
N THR A 59 -9.08 -0.75 -8.57
CA THR A 59 -8.36 -0.36 -9.79
C THR A 59 -6.87 -0.17 -9.54
N GLY A 60 -6.45 0.04 -8.30
CA GLY A 60 -5.05 0.15 -7.95
C GLY A 60 -4.81 0.56 -6.51
N VAL A 61 -3.53 0.76 -6.20
CA VAL A 61 -3.07 1.25 -4.90
C VAL A 61 -1.94 2.25 -5.11
N SER A 62 -1.82 3.23 -4.23
CA SER A 62 -0.72 4.20 -4.24
C SER A 62 -0.24 4.52 -2.84
N LEU A 63 1.03 4.93 -2.74
CA LEU A 63 1.55 5.51 -1.51
C LEU A 63 1.04 6.95 -1.36
N VAL A 64 0.70 7.33 -0.13
CA VAL A 64 0.32 8.71 0.22
C VAL A 64 1.10 9.15 1.45
N ALA A 65 1.52 10.42 1.45
CA ALA A 65 2.16 11.00 2.62
C ALA A 65 1.17 11.06 3.79
N ALA A 66 1.63 10.63 4.96
CA ALA A 66 0.87 10.57 6.18
C ALA A 66 1.54 11.40 7.28
N LYS A 67 0.79 11.70 8.34
CA LYS A 67 1.34 12.34 9.54
C LYS A 67 2.05 11.31 10.42
N ASN A 68 3.00 11.78 11.23
CA ASN A 68 3.60 10.94 12.26
C ASN A 68 2.51 10.45 13.23
N GLY A 69 2.49 9.14 13.52
CA GLY A 69 1.52 8.49 14.39
C GLY A 69 0.15 8.24 13.75
N GLU A 70 -0.02 8.54 12.45
CA GLU A 70 -1.26 8.23 11.74
C GLU A 70 -1.43 6.70 11.63
N ALA A 71 -2.62 6.21 11.97
CA ALA A 71 -2.89 4.78 11.97
C ALA A 71 -2.71 4.18 10.56
N GLY A 72 -1.98 3.08 10.47
CA GLY A 72 -1.68 2.43 9.18
C GLY A 72 -0.55 3.07 8.38
N SER A 73 0.10 4.12 8.90
CA SER A 73 1.31 4.69 8.30
C SER A 73 2.59 3.96 8.74
N LEU A 74 3.62 4.02 7.90
CA LEU A 74 4.97 3.54 8.20
C LEU A 74 6.00 4.64 7.98
N ASP A 75 6.98 4.72 8.88
CA ASP A 75 8.17 5.54 8.68
C ASP A 75 9.10 4.87 7.67
N ALA A 76 9.31 5.54 6.53
CA ALA A 76 10.16 5.05 5.45
C ALA A 76 11.61 4.86 5.89
N SER A 77 12.11 5.67 6.84
CA SER A 77 13.49 5.59 7.32
C SER A 77 13.77 4.31 8.10
N LEU A 78 12.75 3.72 8.73
CA LEU A 78 12.86 2.48 9.48
C LEU A 78 12.88 1.23 8.60
N VAL A 79 12.24 1.30 7.43
CA VAL A 79 12.03 0.13 6.55
C VAL A 79 12.83 0.17 5.25
N ASN A 80 13.28 1.37 4.85
CA ASN A 80 14.12 1.64 3.69
C ASN A 80 15.11 2.79 3.96
N PRO A 81 16.05 2.63 4.91
CA PRO A 81 17.00 3.68 5.26
C PRO A 81 17.85 4.07 4.04
N ALA A 82 18.06 5.38 3.85
CA ALA A 82 19.00 5.86 2.86
C ALA A 82 20.38 5.26 3.17
N LYS A 83 21.03 4.66 2.16
CA LYS A 83 22.41 4.22 2.31
C LYS A 83 23.25 5.44 2.58
N THR A 84 23.69 5.61 3.83
CA THR A 84 24.59 6.71 4.17
C THR A 84 25.83 6.50 3.31
N SER A 85 26.16 7.47 2.46
CA SER A 85 27.51 7.57 1.94
C SER A 85 28.39 7.66 3.17
N ARG A 86 29.05 6.56 3.53
CA ARG A 86 30.01 6.50 4.63
C ARG A 86 30.94 7.67 4.41
N ALA A 87 30.78 8.73 5.21
CA ALA A 87 31.63 9.90 5.13
C ALA A 87 33.06 9.37 5.23
N LYS A 88 33.85 9.53 4.15
CA LYS A 88 35.27 9.21 4.15
C LYS A 88 35.86 9.96 5.35
N LYS A 89 36.25 9.24 6.40
CA LYS A 89 37.01 9.82 7.49
C LYS A 89 38.22 10.52 6.85
N PRO A 90 38.50 11.79 7.15
CA PRO A 90 39.72 12.42 6.67
C PRO A 90 40.89 11.64 7.30
N THR A 91 41.65 10.96 6.44
CA THR A 91 42.91 10.34 6.81
C THR A 91 43.82 11.49 7.25
N LYS A 92 44.02 11.67 8.56
CA LYS A 92 45.09 12.52 9.07
C LYS A 92 46.40 11.87 8.62
N GLN A 93 47.03 12.43 7.57
CA GLN A 93 48.44 12.18 7.30
C GLN A 93 49.23 12.91 8.38
N THR A 94 50.10 12.15 9.03
CA THR A 94 51.11 12.61 10.00
C THR A 94 52.45 12.50 9.31
#